data_AF-A0A1M6NBI9-F1
#
_entry.id   AF-A0A1M6NBI9-F1
#
_cell.length_a   1.000
_cell.length_b   1.000
_cell.length_c   1.000
_cell.angle_alpha   90.00
_cell.angle_beta   90.00
_cell.angle_gamma   90.00
#
_symmetry.space_group_name_H-M   'P 1'
#
loop_
_entity.id
_entity.type
_entity.pdbx_description
1 polymer ?
#
loop_
_entity_poly.entity_id
_entity_poly.type
_entity_poly.pdbx_seq_one_letter_code
_entity_poly.pdbx_strand_id
1 'polypeptide(L)'
;MMALLRSRTTMYVLVGIVVVGLVVSAAVGLFNSLGAATAGSPRAGQESGTPPAQEADVPDVSSLGSVPPGLSYSSDPDADVYCRQEGCARLVTVLTEDGEVTGDARATVQEVYDHLLDRGWKIMLPEGAESPEDVPPEQTVLTDDTVMIADTSTGGAGEPAVLMVRYADLTR
;
A
#
# COMPACT_ATOMS: atom_id res chain seq x y z
N MET A 1 6.95 1.08 63.90
CA MET A 1 6.84 1.08 62.42
C MET A 1 6.33 -0.30 62.00
N MET A 2 5.48 -0.40 60.98
CA MET A 2 4.81 -1.63 60.47
C MET A 2 3.38 -1.89 61.00
N ALA A 3 2.44 -0.99 60.72
CA ALA A 3 1.02 -1.20 61.04
C ALA A 3 0.07 -0.69 59.95
N LEU A 4 0.41 -0.87 58.67
CA LEU A 4 -0.42 -0.41 57.54
C LEU A 4 -0.71 -1.50 56.49
N LEU A 5 -0.69 -2.78 56.88
CA LEU A 5 -0.98 -3.90 55.99
C LEU A 5 -2.21 -4.71 56.41
N ARG A 6 -3.29 -4.02 56.81
CA ARG A 6 -4.60 -4.68 57.03
C ARG A 6 -5.78 -3.77 56.74
N SER A 7 -5.75 -3.05 55.63
CA SER A 7 -6.95 -2.41 55.12
C SER A 7 -7.06 -2.68 53.62
N ARG A 8 -8.03 -3.49 53.23
CA ARG A 8 -8.36 -3.71 51.81
C ARG A 8 -8.67 -2.38 51.12
N THR A 9 -9.21 -1.43 51.87
CA THR A 9 -9.56 -0.10 51.40
C THR A 9 -8.34 0.73 50.99
N THR A 10 -7.20 0.65 51.70
CA THR A 10 -5.99 1.39 51.31
C THR A 10 -5.31 0.80 50.08
N MET A 11 -5.43 -0.51 49.86
CA MET A 11 -4.97 -1.17 48.63
C MET A 11 -5.77 -0.69 47.40
N TYR A 12 -7.10 -0.60 47.50
CA TYR A 12 -7.91 -0.08 46.39
C TYR A 12 -7.64 1.39 46.09
N VAL A 13 -7.38 2.21 47.11
CA VAL A 13 -6.98 3.61 46.93
C VAL A 13 -5.64 3.74 46.22
N LEU A 14 -4.64 2.93 46.60
CA LEU A 14 -3.34 2.92 45.92
C LEU A 14 -3.44 2.47 44.46
N VAL A 15 -4.21 1.41 44.18
CA VAL A 15 -4.46 0.95 42.81
C VAL A 15 -5.18 2.02 42.01
N GLY A 16 -6.19 2.69 42.58
CA GLY A 16 -6.89 3.80 41.92
C GLY A 16 -5.95 4.95 41.57
N ILE A 17 -5.06 5.34 42.48
CA ILE A 17 -4.07 6.40 42.23
C ILE A 17 -3.08 6.00 41.12
N VAL A 18 -2.62 4.74 41.11
CA VAL A 18 -1.70 4.24 40.08
C VAL A 18 -2.39 4.19 38.70
N VAL A 19 -3.64 3.74 38.63
CA VAL A 19 -4.40 3.70 37.38
C VAL A 19 -4.67 5.11 36.85
N VAL A 20 -5.09 6.04 37.71
CA VAL A 20 -5.30 7.45 37.31
C VAL A 20 -3.98 8.10 36.89
N GLY A 21 -2.87 7.81 37.57
CA GLY A 21 -1.54 8.27 37.18
C GLY A 21 -1.12 7.76 35.79
N LEU A 22 -1.35 6.47 35.50
CA LEU A 22 -1.06 5.88 34.19
C LEU A 22 -1.90 6.49 33.06
N VAL A 23 -3.19 6.75 33.30
CA VAL A 23 -4.09 7.34 32.30
C VAL A 23 -3.71 8.79 31.99
N VAL A 24 -3.29 9.57 32.98
CA VAL A 24 -2.84 10.96 32.78
C VAL A 24 -1.48 11.02 32.07
N SER A 25 -0.56 10.09 32.35
CA SER A 25 0.73 10.01 31.64
C SER A 25 0.60 9.61 30.16
N ALA A 26 -0.41 8.82 29.80
CA ALA A 26 -0.68 8.49 28.41
C ALA A 26 -1.17 9.70 27.59
N ALA A 27 -1.87 10.65 28.21
CA ALA A 27 -2.40 11.84 27.52
C ALA A 27 -1.32 12.91 27.25
N VAL A 28 -0.32 13.07 28.12
CA VAL A 28 0.74 14.10 27.94
C VAL A 28 1.81 13.66 26.92
N GLY A 29 2.00 12.34 26.73
CA GLY A 29 2.91 11.82 25.70
C GLY A 29 2.45 12.09 24.26
N LEU A 30 1.14 12.16 24.03
CA LEU A 30 0.56 12.33 22.69
C LEU A 30 0.66 13.76 22.14
N PHE A 31 0.73 14.78 23.03
CA PHE A 31 0.89 16.17 22.59
C PHE A 31 2.36 16.57 22.42
N ASN A 32 3.31 15.82 23.00
CA ASN A 32 4.75 16.07 22.79
C ASN A 32 5.28 15.45 21.48
N SER A 33 4.52 14.56 20.82
CA SER A 33 4.85 14.03 19.48
C SER A 33 4.39 14.92 18.33
N LEU A 34 3.60 15.97 18.59
CA LEU A 34 3.12 16.93 17.58
C LEU A 34 3.90 18.26 17.59
N GLY A 35 4.81 18.48 18.54
CA GLY A 35 5.48 19.77 18.75
C GLY A 35 7.00 19.81 18.54
N ALA A 36 7.66 18.67 18.34
CA ALA A 36 9.13 18.59 18.30
C ALA A 36 9.67 18.23 16.90
N ALA A 37 9.55 19.16 15.96
CA ALA A 37 10.35 19.15 14.74
C ALA A 37 10.74 20.58 14.34
N THR A 38 11.60 21.21 15.13
CA THR A 38 12.49 22.28 14.64
C THR A 38 13.73 22.38 15.52
N ALA A 39 14.88 22.36 14.84
CA ALA A 39 16.24 22.77 15.25
C ALA A 39 17.17 21.75 15.96
N GLY A 40 18.13 21.23 15.18
CA GLY A 40 19.56 21.21 15.59
C GLY A 40 20.21 19.89 16.04
N SER A 41 20.92 19.22 15.13
CA SER A 41 21.89 18.09 15.26
C SER A 41 23.01 18.27 16.34
N PRO A 42 23.80 17.23 16.79
CA PRO A 42 24.30 16.07 16.02
C PRO A 42 24.44 14.66 16.70
N ARG A 43 24.17 13.63 15.88
CA ARG A 43 24.91 12.36 15.59
C ARG A 43 25.43 11.46 16.75
N ALA A 44 24.79 10.29 16.93
CA ALA A 44 25.43 8.96 17.04
C ALA A 44 24.38 7.83 17.04
N GLY A 45 24.35 7.00 15.98
CA GLY A 45 23.55 5.77 15.90
C GLY A 45 22.98 5.53 14.49
N GLN A 46 23.69 4.73 13.70
CA GLN A 46 23.35 4.34 12.33
C GLN A 46 22.12 3.43 12.27
N GLU A 47 21.15 3.79 11.43
CA GLU A 47 20.57 2.87 10.46
C GLU A 47 20.13 3.71 9.26
N SER A 48 20.59 3.32 8.07
CA SER A 48 20.27 3.97 6.81
C SER A 48 18.79 3.70 6.49
N GLY A 49 17.90 4.51 7.06
CA GLY A 49 16.49 4.54 6.67
C GLY A 49 16.35 5.35 5.40
N THR A 50 16.05 4.68 4.28
CA THR A 50 15.50 5.27 3.07
C THR A 50 14.55 6.42 3.45
N PRO A 51 14.66 7.63 2.84
CA PRO A 51 13.62 8.64 3.03
C PRO A 51 12.24 7.99 2.78
N PRO A 52 11.17 8.37 3.49
CA PRO A 52 9.85 7.89 3.13
C PRO A 52 9.71 8.19 1.64
N ALA A 53 9.57 7.14 0.83
CA ALA A 53 9.34 7.31 -0.58
C ALA A 53 8.12 8.21 -0.68
N GLN A 54 8.32 9.36 -1.31
CA GLN A 54 7.25 10.34 -1.37
C GLN A 54 6.19 9.74 -2.28
N GLU A 55 4.90 9.95 -2.00
CA GLU A 55 3.78 9.55 -2.87
C GLU A 55 4.01 9.90 -4.35
N ALA A 56 4.87 10.89 -4.63
CA ALA A 56 5.33 11.27 -5.96
C ALA A 56 6.18 10.23 -6.71
N ASP A 57 6.75 9.23 -6.02
CA ASP A 57 7.63 8.19 -6.59
C ASP A 57 6.86 6.96 -7.09
N VAL A 58 5.52 6.97 -7.06
CA VAL A 58 4.66 5.90 -7.60
C VAL A 58 3.59 6.49 -8.53
N PRO A 59 3.20 5.81 -9.62
CA PRO A 59 2.09 6.27 -10.45
C PRO A 59 0.79 6.31 -9.66
N ASP A 60 -0.02 7.34 -9.92
CA ASP A 60 -1.39 7.42 -9.43
C ASP A 60 -2.33 6.51 -10.24
N VAL A 61 -3.49 6.14 -9.69
CA VAL A 61 -4.51 5.34 -10.41
C VAL A 61 -4.97 6.01 -11.71
N SER A 62 -4.96 7.34 -11.77
CA SER A 62 -5.32 8.11 -12.97
C SER A 62 -4.33 7.93 -14.13
N SER A 63 -3.10 7.43 -13.86
CA SER A 63 -2.11 7.11 -14.91
C SER A 63 -2.54 5.96 -15.80
N LEU A 64 -3.44 5.07 -15.33
CA LEU A 64 -4.01 3.99 -16.13
C LEU A 64 -5.02 4.50 -17.18
N GLY A 65 -5.36 5.79 -17.15
CA GLY A 65 -6.33 6.38 -18.05
C GLY A 65 -7.76 6.02 -17.69
N SER A 66 -8.62 5.89 -18.71
CA SER A 66 -10.03 5.53 -18.45
C SER A 66 -10.16 4.02 -18.25
N VAL A 67 -10.94 3.66 -17.25
CA VAL A 67 -11.32 2.28 -16.91
C VAL A 67 -12.26 1.66 -17.97
N PRO A 68 -12.33 0.31 -18.11
CA PRO A 68 -13.34 -0.33 -18.92
C PRO A 68 -14.77 -0.03 -18.43
N PRO A 69 -15.79 -0.10 -19.30
CA PRO A 69 -17.19 0.15 -18.92
C PRO A 69 -17.65 -0.81 -17.82
N GLY A 70 -18.38 -0.31 -16.81
CA GLY A 70 -18.89 -1.14 -15.71
C GLY A 70 -17.86 -1.47 -14.61
N LEU A 71 -16.62 -0.99 -14.77
CA LEU A 71 -15.54 -1.16 -13.79
C LEU A 71 -15.06 0.18 -13.22
N SER A 72 -14.37 0.12 -12.09
CA SER A 72 -13.71 1.26 -11.45
C SER A 72 -12.35 0.85 -10.90
N TYR A 73 -11.42 1.81 -10.83
CA TYR A 73 -10.12 1.64 -10.17
C TYR A 73 -10.16 2.26 -8.77
N SER A 74 -9.69 1.51 -7.78
CA SER A 74 -9.59 1.97 -6.40
C SER A 74 -8.21 1.65 -5.83
N SER A 75 -7.62 2.62 -5.14
CA SER A 75 -6.36 2.46 -4.42
C SER A 75 -6.33 3.47 -3.28
N ASP A 76 -5.97 3.03 -2.08
CA ASP A 76 -5.69 3.92 -0.96
C ASP A 76 -4.29 4.56 -1.15
N PRO A 77 -4.16 5.90 -1.08
CA PRO A 77 -2.89 6.58 -1.30
C PRO A 77 -1.80 6.19 -0.31
N ASP A 78 -2.16 5.80 0.91
CA ASP A 78 -1.23 5.49 2.00
C ASP A 78 -1.06 3.98 2.22
N ALA A 79 -2.16 3.22 2.12
CA ALA A 79 -2.15 1.79 2.47
C ALA A 79 -1.73 0.86 1.32
N ASP A 80 -1.97 1.27 0.07
CA ASP A 80 -1.73 0.43 -1.11
C ASP A 80 -0.41 0.73 -1.82
N VAL A 81 0.44 1.58 -1.22
CA VAL A 81 1.76 1.93 -1.76
C VAL A 81 2.85 1.14 -1.03
N TYR A 82 3.66 0.40 -1.81
CA TYR A 82 4.74 -0.44 -1.32
C TYR A 82 6.06 -0.01 -1.95
N CYS A 83 6.97 0.48 -1.11
CA CYS A 83 8.29 0.93 -1.54
C CYS A 83 9.40 0.04 -0.99
N ARG A 84 10.28 -0.41 -1.89
CA ARG A 84 11.49 -1.18 -1.59
C ARG A 84 12.71 -0.49 -2.18
N GLN A 85 13.89 -1.08 -1.99
CA GLN A 85 15.15 -0.49 -2.48
C GLN A 85 15.17 -0.37 -4.02
N GLU A 86 14.45 -1.26 -4.69
CA GLU A 86 14.28 -1.35 -6.14
C GLU A 86 13.15 -0.48 -6.71
N GLY A 87 12.50 0.35 -5.89
CA GLY A 87 11.44 1.28 -6.30
C GLY A 87 10.11 1.08 -5.58
N CYS A 88 9.12 1.86 -5.98
CA CYS A 88 7.77 1.85 -5.44
C CYS A 88 6.77 1.24 -6.42
N ALA A 89 5.75 0.58 -5.88
CA ALA A 89 4.59 0.10 -6.60
C ALA A 89 3.31 0.40 -5.83
N ARG A 90 2.22 0.60 -6.56
CA ARG A 90 0.87 0.82 -6.04
C ARG A 90 0.01 -0.39 -6.38
N LEU A 91 -0.76 -0.89 -5.42
CA LEU A 91 -1.81 -1.85 -5.69
C LEU A 91 -3.09 -1.11 -6.06
N VAL A 92 -3.70 -1.52 -7.16
CA VAL A 92 -4.95 -0.98 -7.69
C VAL A 92 -5.95 -2.11 -7.74
N THR A 93 -6.99 -1.99 -6.92
CA THR A 93 -8.12 -2.90 -6.92
C THR A 93 -9.08 -2.51 -8.04
N VAL A 94 -9.49 -3.48 -8.85
CA VAL A 94 -10.53 -3.31 -9.86
C VAL A 94 -11.85 -3.77 -9.28
N LEU A 95 -12.81 -2.86 -9.22
CA LEU A 95 -14.15 -3.08 -8.68
C LEU A 95 -15.18 -2.83 -9.78
N THR A 96 -16.43 -3.18 -9.51
CA THR A 96 -17.56 -2.68 -10.29
C THR A 96 -17.70 -1.16 -10.12
N GLU A 97 -18.51 -0.50 -10.96
CA GLU A 97 -18.84 0.93 -10.79
C GLU A 97 -19.49 1.26 -9.43
N ASP A 98 -20.19 0.29 -8.84
CA ASP A 98 -20.82 0.42 -7.52
C ASP A 98 -19.83 0.17 -6.35
N GLY A 99 -18.57 -0.13 -6.64
CA GLY A 99 -17.52 -0.39 -5.65
C GLY A 99 -17.55 -1.82 -5.08
N GLU A 100 -18.24 -2.75 -5.74
CA GLU A 100 -18.29 -4.17 -5.34
C GLU A 100 -17.17 -4.99 -6.00
N VAL A 101 -16.74 -6.06 -5.32
CA VAL A 101 -15.78 -7.03 -5.85
C VAL A 101 -16.40 -7.78 -7.03
N THR A 102 -15.64 -7.92 -8.12
CA THR A 102 -16.08 -8.69 -9.28
C THR A 102 -16.10 -10.18 -8.95
N GLY A 103 -17.04 -10.93 -9.55
CA GLY A 103 -17.20 -12.36 -9.25
C GLY A 103 -16.04 -13.25 -9.74
N ASP A 104 -15.25 -12.75 -10.69
CA ASP A 104 -14.13 -13.46 -11.31
C ASP A 104 -12.97 -12.48 -11.55
N ALA A 105 -11.98 -12.51 -10.66
CA ALA A 105 -10.80 -11.64 -10.74
C ALA A 105 -10.03 -11.80 -12.05
N ARG A 106 -9.89 -13.04 -12.55
CA ARG A 106 -9.10 -13.31 -13.76
C ARG A 106 -9.79 -12.75 -15.00
N ALA A 107 -11.11 -12.94 -15.11
CA ALA A 107 -11.88 -12.36 -16.20
C ALA A 107 -11.82 -10.82 -16.18
N THR A 108 -11.92 -10.22 -14.99
CA THR A 108 -11.81 -8.76 -14.81
C THR A 108 -10.43 -8.22 -15.20
N VAL A 109 -9.35 -8.89 -14.79
CA VAL A 109 -7.99 -8.48 -15.20
C VAL A 109 -7.83 -8.57 -16.72
N GLN A 110 -8.33 -9.64 -17.35
CA GLN A 110 -8.28 -9.79 -18.80
C GLN A 110 -9.00 -8.65 -19.52
N GLU A 111 -10.20 -8.27 -19.05
CA GLU A 111 -10.96 -7.15 -19.60
C GLU A 111 -10.20 -5.82 -19.49
N VAL A 112 -9.53 -5.57 -18.35
CA VAL A 112 -8.68 -4.39 -18.19
C VAL A 112 -7.49 -4.43 -19.15
N TYR A 113 -6.85 -5.59 -19.30
CA TYR A 113 -5.71 -5.75 -20.20
C TYR A 113 -6.09 -5.49 -21.65
N ASP A 114 -7.16 -6.12 -22.13
CA ASP A 114 -7.67 -5.95 -23.50
C ASP A 114 -7.98 -4.47 -23.78
N HIS A 115 -8.64 -3.80 -22.83
CA HIS A 115 -8.96 -2.37 -22.95
C HIS A 115 -7.72 -1.47 -22.98
N LEU A 116 -6.68 -1.78 -22.21
CA LEU A 116 -5.43 -1.01 -22.23
C LEU A 116 -4.65 -1.24 -23.54
N LEU A 117 -4.63 -2.48 -24.04
CA LEU A 117 -4.03 -2.82 -25.33
C LEU A 117 -4.70 -2.09 -26.49
N ASP A 118 -6.03 -2.01 -26.50
CA ASP A 118 -6.80 -1.23 -27.49
C ASP A 118 -6.45 0.27 -27.47
N ARG A 119 -5.85 0.75 -26.37
CA ARG A 119 -5.41 2.14 -26.18
C ARG A 119 -3.91 2.35 -26.37
N GLY A 120 -3.22 1.33 -26.88
CA GLY A 120 -1.82 1.42 -27.28
C GLY A 120 -0.82 1.02 -26.19
N TRP A 121 -1.28 0.44 -25.07
CA TRP A 121 -0.38 -0.28 -24.18
C TRP A 121 0.20 -1.49 -24.91
N LYS A 122 1.36 -1.96 -24.45
CA LYS A 122 2.11 -3.04 -25.07
C LYS A 122 2.41 -4.12 -24.03
N ILE A 123 2.41 -5.37 -24.47
CA ILE A 123 2.93 -6.48 -23.64
C ILE A 123 4.45 -6.37 -23.61
N MET A 124 5.03 -6.34 -22.41
CA MET A 124 6.46 -6.53 -22.24
C MET A 124 6.79 -8.01 -22.40
N LEU A 125 7.72 -8.29 -23.32
CA LEU A 125 8.17 -9.65 -23.58
C LEU A 125 9.22 -10.07 -22.53
N PRO A 126 9.00 -11.18 -21.80
CA PRO A 126 10.03 -11.75 -20.95
C PRO A 126 11.20 -12.29 -21.78
N GLU A 127 12.37 -12.45 -21.16
CA GLU A 127 13.54 -13.00 -21.84
C GLU A 127 13.24 -14.37 -22.45
N GLY A 128 13.45 -14.50 -23.76
CA GLY A 128 13.23 -15.72 -24.51
C GLY A 128 11.84 -15.90 -25.11
N ALA A 129 10.89 -15.00 -24.84
CA ALA A 129 9.63 -14.94 -25.59
C ALA A 129 9.85 -14.21 -26.92
N GLU A 130 9.42 -14.82 -28.02
CA GLU A 130 9.57 -14.25 -29.37
C GLU A 130 8.36 -13.40 -29.77
N SER A 131 7.18 -13.70 -29.19
CA SER A 131 5.94 -12.99 -29.47
C SER A 131 5.07 -12.82 -28.22
N PRO A 132 4.16 -11.82 -28.19
CA PRO A 132 3.27 -11.60 -27.06
C PRO A 132 2.29 -12.75 -26.82
N GLU A 133 1.89 -13.48 -27.86
CA GLU A 133 1.02 -14.65 -27.72
C GLU A 133 1.69 -15.85 -27.02
N ASP A 134 3.02 -15.86 -26.91
CA ASP A 134 3.78 -16.89 -26.20
C ASP A 134 3.87 -16.63 -24.69
N VAL A 135 3.40 -15.47 -24.21
CA VAL A 135 3.50 -15.08 -22.79
C VAL A 135 2.26 -15.58 -22.03
N PRO A 136 2.42 -16.47 -21.03
CA PRO A 136 1.30 -16.86 -20.17
C PRO A 136 0.68 -15.65 -19.48
N PRO A 137 -0.65 -15.63 -19.26
CA PRO A 137 -1.34 -14.49 -18.66
C PRO A 137 -0.80 -14.12 -17.28
N GLU A 138 -0.31 -15.11 -16.51
CA GLU A 138 0.29 -14.87 -15.19
C GLU A 138 1.66 -14.17 -15.25
N GLN A 139 2.28 -14.13 -16.42
CA GLN A 139 3.56 -13.48 -16.70
C GLN A 139 3.39 -12.24 -17.58
N THR A 140 2.16 -11.91 -17.97
CA THR A 140 1.86 -10.75 -18.79
C THR A 140 2.00 -9.48 -17.96
N VAL A 141 2.93 -8.63 -18.39
CA VAL A 141 3.10 -7.27 -17.87
C VAL A 141 2.82 -6.31 -19.01
N LEU A 142 1.92 -5.34 -18.80
CA LEU A 142 1.64 -4.30 -19.79
C LEU A 142 2.43 -3.03 -19.48
N THR A 143 2.78 -2.26 -20.51
CA THR A 143 3.47 -0.98 -20.39
C THR A 143 3.00 0.03 -21.43
N ASP A 144 2.99 1.31 -21.08
CA ASP A 144 2.84 2.45 -22.00
C ASP A 144 4.17 3.19 -22.24
N ASP A 145 5.29 2.52 -21.98
CA ASP A 145 6.66 3.04 -21.92
C ASP A 145 6.94 3.90 -20.66
N THR A 146 5.95 4.34 -19.89
CA THR A 146 6.15 5.15 -18.67
C THR A 146 5.70 4.44 -17.40
N VAL A 147 4.62 3.67 -17.49
CA VAL A 147 3.98 2.92 -16.41
C VAL A 147 3.92 1.46 -16.83
N MET A 148 4.17 0.58 -15.88
CA MET A 148 4.04 -0.86 -16.02
C MET A 148 2.97 -1.36 -15.07
N ILE A 149 2.19 -2.34 -15.54
CA ILE A 149 1.20 -3.04 -14.73
C ILE A 149 1.35 -4.55 -14.83
N ALA A 150 1.09 -5.23 -13.72
CA ALA A 150 1.07 -6.68 -13.64
C ALA A 150 -0.10 -7.17 -12.78
N ASP A 151 -0.66 -8.33 -13.13
CA ASP A 151 -1.65 -9.02 -12.32
C ASP A 151 -1.00 -9.55 -11.04
N THR A 152 -1.62 -9.27 -9.91
CA THR A 152 -1.24 -9.79 -8.59
C THR A 152 -2.41 -10.44 -7.86
N SER A 153 -3.52 -10.63 -8.56
CA SER A 153 -4.69 -11.32 -8.04
C SER A 153 -4.37 -12.78 -7.71
N THR A 154 -4.96 -13.26 -6.63
CA THR A 154 -4.82 -14.65 -6.17
C THR A 154 -5.74 -15.62 -6.93
N GLY A 155 -6.70 -15.09 -7.70
CA GLY A 155 -7.57 -15.86 -8.61
C GLY A 155 -8.64 -16.72 -7.93
N GLY A 156 -8.88 -16.53 -6.63
CA GLY A 156 -9.94 -17.22 -5.89
C GLY A 156 -11.33 -16.63 -6.13
N ALA A 157 -12.35 -17.47 -5.94
CA ALA A 157 -13.74 -17.04 -6.09
C ALA A 157 -14.11 -16.01 -5.00
N GLY A 158 -14.61 -14.84 -5.43
CA GLY A 158 -14.96 -13.73 -4.54
C GLY A 158 -13.76 -12.93 -4.04
N GLU A 159 -12.56 -13.14 -4.61
CA GLU A 159 -11.41 -12.29 -4.36
C GLU A 159 -11.35 -11.14 -5.37
N PRO A 160 -10.85 -9.96 -4.97
CA PRO A 160 -10.73 -8.84 -5.88
C PRO A 160 -9.65 -9.07 -6.95
N ALA A 161 -9.88 -8.51 -8.13
CA ALA A 161 -8.84 -8.27 -9.11
C ALA A 161 -7.90 -7.16 -8.60
N VAL A 162 -6.60 -7.44 -8.55
CA VAL A 162 -5.60 -6.51 -8.04
C VAL A 162 -4.44 -6.40 -9.02
N LEU A 163 -4.18 -5.18 -9.47
CA LEU A 163 -3.10 -4.82 -10.37
C LEU A 163 -1.99 -4.13 -9.58
N MET A 164 -0.75 -4.54 -9.80
CA MET A 164 0.41 -3.81 -9.32
C MET A 164 0.84 -2.83 -10.40
N VAL A 165 0.95 -1.54 -10.05
CA VAL A 165 1.28 -0.43 -10.93
C VAL A 165 2.59 0.22 -10.47
N ARG A 166 3.54 0.43 -11.38
CA ARG A 166 4.82 1.09 -11.09
C ARG A 166 5.33 1.87 -12.29
N TYR A 167 6.25 2.81 -12.08
CA TYR A 167 6.94 3.43 -13.22
C TYR A 167 7.82 2.39 -13.94
N ALA A 168 7.86 2.49 -15.26
CA ALA A 168 8.79 1.77 -16.12
C ALA A 168 10.20 2.32 -15.90
N ASP A 169 11.08 1.48 -15.34
CA ASP A 169 12.49 1.84 -15.18
C ASP A 169 13.20 1.70 -16.54
N LEU A 170 12.95 2.64 -17.46
CA LEU A 170 13.56 2.64 -18.80
C LEU A 170 14.99 3.22 -18.82
N THR A 171 15.56 3.54 -17.65
CA THR A 171 16.91 4.10 -17.54
C THR A 171 17.74 3.36 -16.51
N ARG A 172 18.48 2.35 -16.97
CA ARG A 172 19.87 2.13 -16.56
C ARG A 172 20.69 1.42 -17.63
#